data_AF-A0A1V6ANS4-F1
#
_entry.id   AF-A0A1V6ANS4-F1
#
_cell.length_a   1.000
_cell.length_b   1.000
_cell.length_c   1.000
_cell.angle_alpha   90.00
_cell.angle_beta   90.00
_cell.angle_gamma   90.00
#
_symmetry.space_group_name_H-M   'P 1'
#
loop_
_entity.id
_entity.type
_entity.pdbx_description
1 polymer ?
#
loop_
_entity_poly.entity_id
_entity_poly.type
_entity_poly.pdbx_seq_one_letter_code
_entity_poly.pdbx_strand_id
1 'polypeptide(L)'
;MMDAATRKSKLESLKNNHLNQVMTGIPLRYKGSTRTEIVWRIPLDFLIYNKYNGRIGSDVLSYEKQNGALNAELESDRKIIEGFLYESKVDRNKTTMDSLLKIGQQRYGIVTSDGIIIDGNRRAMLLNRLFHDHEKLNLSYAEVERCRYFLAIILPDDAEEKDIQQLETIYQMGEDDKLDYNPIEKYLKCKQLKRLGFDESQIAEFMSEQPGKIKEWLEILALMEEYLQEYDYDGIYTRLEKTEGPFVDLRSYLASYEKRGANVRNTDWQYNDSDISDLKLVCFDYIRGRYEGKEFRDIGGTGKDGSIFFFESLWKNFLKQHQENTPVDDETVEELRQRHPDEDLSILLKRRDNEWIEKSKGHLKGNLKRFSRQLEDKRDANKPAYLIERALNALRLVDCEQDSFTQDPHVEEMVREINKITWEMKKILEKR
;
A
#
# COMPACT_ATOMS: atom_id res chain seq x y z
N MET A 1 -25.95 21.71 14.90
CA MET A 1 -25.81 20.45 14.15
C MET A 1 -27.17 19.83 13.98
N MET A 2 -27.41 19.19 12.83
CA MET A 2 -28.67 18.51 12.52
C MET A 2 -28.49 17.03 12.84
N ASP A 3 -29.32 16.47 13.72
CA ASP A 3 -29.27 15.04 14.07
C ASP A 3 -29.82 14.13 12.94
N ALA A 4 -29.59 12.82 13.07
CA ALA A 4 -30.01 11.82 12.08
C ALA A 4 -31.52 11.81 11.82
N ALA A 5 -32.33 11.94 12.88
CA ALA A 5 -33.80 11.97 12.76
C ALA A 5 -34.26 13.19 11.94
N THR A 6 -33.66 14.35 12.19
CA THR A 6 -33.96 15.58 11.47
C THR A 6 -33.54 15.48 10.00
N ARG A 7 -32.33 14.96 9.70
CA ARG A 7 -31.89 14.75 8.31
C ARG A 7 -32.84 13.84 7.56
N LYS A 8 -33.19 12.71 8.16
CA LYS A 8 -34.14 11.75 7.59
C LYS A 8 -35.49 12.39 7.27
N SER A 9 -36.05 13.14 8.20
CA SER A 9 -37.31 13.87 7.97
C SER A 9 -37.19 14.85 6.80
N LYS A 10 -36.06 15.57 6.68
CA LYS A 10 -35.81 16.46 5.54
C LYS A 10 -35.67 15.70 4.22
N LEU A 11 -34.94 14.58 4.20
CA LEU A 11 -34.79 13.76 3.00
C LEU A 11 -36.13 13.16 2.54
N GLU A 12 -36.98 12.71 3.47
CA GLU A 12 -38.35 12.28 3.15
C GLU A 12 -39.21 13.43 2.61
N SER A 13 -39.10 14.64 3.18
CA SER A 13 -39.82 15.81 2.66
C SER A 13 -39.39 16.19 1.24
N LEU A 14 -38.12 15.96 0.87
CA LEU A 14 -37.62 16.20 -0.48
C LEU A 14 -38.29 15.29 -1.51
N LYS A 15 -38.54 14.02 -1.15
CA LYS A 15 -39.20 13.02 -2.01
C LYS A 15 -40.64 13.40 -2.36
N ASN A 16 -41.30 14.17 -1.49
CA ASN A 16 -42.68 14.63 -1.70
C ASN A 16 -42.78 15.82 -2.67
N ASN A 17 -41.67 16.43 -3.08
CA ASN A 17 -41.66 17.56 -4.00
C ASN A 17 -40.99 17.17 -5.33
N HIS A 18 -41.81 16.99 -6.36
CA HIS A 18 -41.36 16.61 -7.71
C HIS A 18 -40.38 17.60 -8.35
N LEU A 19 -40.29 18.85 -7.89
CA LEU A 19 -39.27 19.80 -8.37
C LEU A 19 -37.84 19.39 -7.99
N ASN A 20 -37.69 18.54 -6.97
CA ASN A 20 -36.38 17.99 -6.57
C ASN A 20 -35.98 16.75 -7.39
N GLN A 21 -36.88 16.22 -8.22
CA GLN A 21 -36.60 15.07 -9.07
C GLN A 21 -35.75 15.50 -10.26
N VAL A 22 -34.59 14.85 -10.44
CA VAL A 22 -33.65 15.19 -11.51
C VAL A 22 -33.60 14.11 -12.59
N MET A 23 -33.63 12.84 -12.19
CA MET A 23 -33.62 11.70 -13.12
C MET A 23 -34.49 10.58 -12.57
N THR A 24 -35.06 9.75 -13.46
CA THR A 24 -35.85 8.56 -13.13
C THR A 24 -35.40 7.39 -13.98
N GLY A 25 -35.78 6.17 -13.61
CA GLY A 25 -35.46 5.00 -14.43
C GLY A 25 -34.05 4.45 -14.15
N ILE A 26 -33.45 4.83 -13.03
CA ILE A 26 -32.05 4.50 -12.74
C ILE A 26 -31.96 3.10 -12.11
N PRO A 27 -31.30 2.13 -12.75
CA PRO A 27 -31.15 0.80 -12.15
C PRO A 27 -30.15 0.82 -10.99
N LEU A 28 -30.56 0.30 -9.83
CA LEU A 28 -29.72 0.12 -8.65
C LEU A 28 -29.77 -1.35 -8.20
N ARG A 29 -28.62 -2.02 -8.12
CA ARG A 29 -28.52 -3.36 -7.53
C ARG A 29 -28.43 -3.23 -6.01
N TYR A 30 -29.49 -3.60 -5.29
CA TYR A 30 -29.58 -3.44 -3.84
C TYR A 30 -30.32 -4.64 -3.18
N LYS A 31 -29.72 -5.24 -2.15
CA LYS A 31 -30.17 -6.49 -1.50
C LYS A 31 -30.51 -7.60 -2.50
N GLY A 32 -29.60 -7.88 -3.43
CA GLY A 32 -29.73 -8.98 -4.39
C GLY A 32 -30.77 -8.77 -5.52
N SER A 33 -31.44 -7.61 -5.58
CA SER A 33 -32.42 -7.28 -6.63
C SER A 33 -32.05 -5.96 -7.32
N THR A 34 -32.38 -5.86 -8.61
CA THR A 34 -32.26 -4.59 -9.35
C THR A 34 -33.57 -3.81 -9.21
N ARG A 35 -33.48 -2.61 -8.68
CA ARG A 35 -34.60 -1.69 -8.46
C ARG A 35 -34.48 -0.49 -9.38
N THR A 36 -35.60 0.14 -9.71
CA THR A 36 -35.61 1.39 -10.46
C THR A 36 -35.73 2.54 -9.48
N GLU A 37 -34.74 3.41 -9.46
CA GLU A 37 -34.58 4.49 -8.50
C GLU A 37 -34.72 5.87 -9.17
N ILE A 38 -34.92 6.86 -8.31
CA ILE A 38 -35.02 8.28 -8.66
C ILE A 38 -33.80 9.01 -8.10
N VAL A 39 -33.23 9.91 -8.90
CA VAL A 39 -32.16 10.81 -8.47
C VAL A 39 -32.79 12.12 -8.00
N TRP A 40 -32.47 12.49 -6.78
CA TRP A 40 -32.96 13.67 -6.10
C TRP A 40 -31.88 14.74 -6.05
N ARG A 41 -32.31 16.01 -6.09
CA ARG A 41 -31.48 17.18 -5.78
C ARG A 41 -31.49 17.39 -4.27
N ILE A 42 -30.40 17.04 -3.59
CA ILE A 42 -30.28 17.06 -2.13
C ILE A 42 -29.38 18.23 -1.70
N PRO A 43 -29.81 19.15 -0.82
CA PRO A 43 -28.90 20.12 -0.22
C PRO A 43 -27.75 19.44 0.51
N LEU A 44 -26.50 19.88 0.26
CA LEU A 44 -25.32 19.28 0.88
C LEU A 44 -25.33 19.35 2.41
N ASP A 45 -25.99 20.35 2.99
CA ASP A 45 -26.17 20.49 4.44
C ASP A 45 -26.97 19.33 5.08
N PHE A 46 -27.62 18.50 4.28
CA PHE A 46 -28.37 17.33 4.75
C PHE A 46 -27.54 16.05 4.67
N LEU A 47 -26.29 16.13 4.21
CA LEU A 47 -25.44 14.99 3.93
C LEU A 47 -24.23 14.94 4.85
N ILE A 48 -23.76 13.72 5.08
CA ILE A 48 -22.58 13.41 5.89
C ILE A 48 -21.62 12.55 5.09
N TYR A 49 -20.33 12.86 5.20
CA TYR A 49 -19.29 12.03 4.60
C TYR A 49 -19.21 10.67 5.29
N ASN A 50 -19.17 9.60 4.50
CA ASN A 50 -18.76 8.30 5.00
C ASN A 50 -17.25 8.30 5.28
N LYS A 51 -16.85 8.33 6.55
CA LYS A 51 -15.43 8.34 6.95
C LYS A 51 -14.70 7.02 6.63
N TYR A 52 -15.39 5.91 6.48
CA TYR A 52 -14.80 4.62 6.11
C TYR A 52 -14.84 4.36 4.59
N ASN A 53 -14.82 5.46 3.83
CA ASN A 53 -14.78 5.41 2.39
C ASN A 53 -13.47 4.80 1.90
N GLY A 54 -13.53 3.96 0.87
CA GLY A 54 -12.37 3.27 0.33
C GLY A 54 -11.28 4.19 -0.25
N ARG A 55 -11.43 5.51 -0.27
CA ARG A 55 -10.40 6.46 -0.75
C ARG A 55 -9.44 6.96 0.34
N ILE A 56 -9.90 7.00 1.58
CA ILE A 56 -9.23 7.69 2.70
C ILE A 56 -9.14 6.78 3.93
N GLY A 57 -9.42 5.49 3.80
CA GLY A 57 -9.51 4.57 4.92
C GLY A 57 -8.17 4.47 5.67
N SER A 58 -7.05 4.46 4.94
CA SER A 58 -5.72 4.47 5.54
C SER A 58 -5.45 5.75 6.35
N ASP A 59 -5.80 6.92 5.84
CA ASP A 59 -5.66 8.20 6.54
C ASP A 59 -6.55 8.27 7.79
N VAL A 60 -7.83 7.89 7.64
CA VAL A 60 -8.82 7.91 8.72
C VAL A 60 -8.42 6.94 9.84
N LEU A 61 -8.05 5.70 9.52
CA LEU A 61 -7.64 4.74 10.54
C LEU A 61 -6.36 5.19 11.26
N SER A 62 -5.40 5.74 10.52
CA SER A 62 -4.16 6.28 11.11
C SER A 62 -4.44 7.47 12.03
N TYR A 63 -5.37 8.34 11.65
CA TYR A 63 -5.81 9.47 12.48
C TYR A 63 -6.57 9.00 13.72
N GLU A 64 -7.55 8.10 13.56
CA GLU A 64 -8.41 7.61 14.65
C GLU A 64 -7.60 6.84 15.70
N LYS A 65 -6.54 6.13 15.29
CA LYS A 65 -5.60 5.46 16.21
C LYS A 65 -4.95 6.43 17.19
N GLN A 66 -4.73 7.68 16.78
CA GLN A 66 -4.03 8.69 17.56
C GLN A 66 -4.98 9.63 18.31
N ASN A 67 -6.06 10.05 17.66
CA ASN A 67 -6.89 11.17 18.09
C ASN A 67 -8.30 10.72 18.55
N GLY A 68 -8.60 9.42 18.49
CA GLY A 68 -9.93 8.88 18.71
C GLY A 68 -10.81 8.93 17.47
N ALA A 69 -11.99 8.32 17.56
CA ALA A 69 -12.89 8.16 16.44
C ALA A 69 -13.42 9.52 15.92
N LEU A 70 -13.31 9.76 14.61
CA LEU A 70 -13.86 10.93 13.95
C LEU A 70 -15.38 10.86 13.96
N ASN A 71 -16.04 11.97 14.28
CA ASN A 71 -17.48 12.11 14.14
C ASN A 71 -17.80 13.06 12.98
N ALA A 72 -18.19 12.50 11.82
CA ALA A 72 -18.47 13.26 10.61
C ALA A 72 -19.65 14.26 10.75
N GLU A 73 -20.42 14.21 11.85
CA GLU A 73 -21.44 15.22 12.17
C GLU A 73 -20.86 16.49 12.80
N LEU A 74 -19.67 16.40 13.43
CA LEU A 74 -18.98 17.54 14.01
C LEU A 74 -18.27 18.34 12.93
N GLU A 75 -18.45 19.66 12.95
CA GLU A 75 -17.85 20.57 11.95
C GLU A 75 -16.31 20.50 11.95
N SER A 76 -15.68 20.30 13.12
CA SER A 76 -14.22 20.11 13.23
C SER A 76 -13.75 18.88 12.47
N ASP A 77 -14.38 17.75 12.72
CA ASP A 77 -13.99 16.44 12.20
C ASP A 77 -14.36 16.30 10.73
N ARG A 78 -15.48 16.91 10.33
CA ARG A 78 -15.87 17.06 8.93
C ARG A 78 -14.78 17.72 8.12
N LYS A 79 -14.17 18.81 8.62
CA LYS A 79 -13.07 19.49 7.92
C LYS A 79 -11.83 18.61 7.78
N ILE A 80 -11.56 17.75 8.76
CA ILE A 80 -10.47 16.77 8.69
C ILE A 80 -10.74 15.76 7.57
N ILE A 81 -11.96 15.21 7.51
CA ILE A 81 -12.38 14.28 6.45
C ILE A 81 -12.32 14.96 5.07
N GLU A 82 -12.77 16.21 4.95
CA GLU A 82 -12.67 17.00 3.71
C GLU A 82 -11.20 17.20 3.30
N GLY A 83 -10.30 17.41 4.27
CA GLY A 83 -8.85 17.46 4.09
C GLY A 83 -8.32 16.17 3.45
N PHE A 84 -8.57 15.01 4.07
CA PHE A 84 -8.15 13.72 3.52
C PHE A 84 -8.69 13.47 2.10
N LEU A 85 -9.97 13.77 1.86
CA LEU A 85 -10.58 13.63 0.53
C LEU A 85 -9.90 14.54 -0.50
N TYR A 86 -9.51 15.76 -0.11
CA TYR A 86 -8.88 16.72 -1.02
C TYR A 86 -7.43 16.34 -1.32
N GLU A 87 -6.68 15.95 -0.31
CA GLU A 87 -5.25 15.63 -0.40
C GLU A 87 -5.00 14.31 -1.13
N SER A 88 -5.92 13.34 -1.02
CA SER A 88 -5.82 12.02 -1.67
C SER A 88 -5.45 12.10 -3.16
N LYS A 89 -5.99 13.09 -3.90
CA LYS A 89 -5.72 13.35 -5.33
C LYS A 89 -5.93 14.82 -5.71
N VAL A 90 -5.08 15.72 -5.22
CA VAL A 90 -5.16 17.18 -5.47
C VAL A 90 -5.33 17.53 -6.96
N ASP A 91 -4.52 16.96 -7.84
CA ASP A 91 -4.54 17.32 -9.27
C ASP A 91 -5.86 16.90 -9.95
N ARG A 92 -6.35 15.69 -9.69
CA ARG A 92 -7.65 15.25 -10.23
C ARG A 92 -8.81 15.99 -9.59
N ASN A 93 -8.67 16.43 -8.34
CA ASN A 93 -9.68 17.25 -7.67
C ASN A 93 -9.85 18.59 -8.37
N LYS A 94 -8.75 19.25 -8.77
CA LYS A 94 -8.80 20.49 -9.58
C LYS A 94 -9.55 20.28 -10.90
N THR A 95 -9.18 19.27 -11.68
CA THR A 95 -9.88 18.95 -12.95
C THR A 95 -11.37 18.66 -12.74
N THR A 96 -11.71 17.97 -11.65
CA THR A 96 -13.10 17.65 -11.32
C THR A 96 -13.87 18.92 -10.93
N MET A 97 -13.27 19.84 -10.17
CA MET A 97 -13.88 21.14 -9.83
C MET A 97 -14.18 21.96 -11.08
N ASP A 98 -13.24 22.04 -12.03
CA ASP A 98 -13.46 22.75 -13.31
C ASP A 98 -14.63 22.15 -14.10
N SER A 99 -14.73 20.81 -14.10
CA SER A 99 -15.85 20.10 -14.72
C SER A 99 -17.17 20.41 -14.04
N LEU A 100 -17.22 20.39 -12.70
CA LEU A 100 -18.41 20.73 -11.93
C LEU A 100 -18.87 22.17 -12.19
N LEU A 101 -17.93 23.12 -12.35
CA LEU A 101 -18.25 24.50 -12.70
C LEU A 101 -18.70 24.65 -14.17
N LYS A 102 -18.13 23.92 -15.12
CA LYS A 102 -18.50 24.08 -16.54
C LYS A 102 -19.80 23.36 -16.89
N ILE A 103 -19.89 22.08 -16.53
CA ILE A 103 -20.95 21.18 -16.99
C ILE A 103 -21.83 20.64 -15.85
N GLY A 104 -21.49 20.89 -14.59
CA GLY A 104 -22.25 20.37 -13.44
C GLY A 104 -22.00 18.89 -13.17
N GLN A 105 -22.69 18.36 -12.16
CA GLN A 105 -22.57 16.95 -11.76
C GLN A 105 -23.19 16.02 -12.84
N GLN A 106 -22.35 15.20 -13.48
CA GLN A 106 -22.77 14.27 -14.55
C GLN A 106 -23.21 12.90 -14.02
N ARG A 107 -22.52 12.38 -12.99
CA ARG A 107 -22.86 11.11 -12.33
C ARG A 107 -23.56 11.40 -11.02
N TYR A 108 -24.68 10.74 -10.75
CA TYR A 108 -25.33 10.79 -9.43
C TYR A 108 -24.50 10.03 -8.38
N GLY A 109 -24.76 10.29 -7.10
CA GLY A 109 -24.25 9.49 -5.99
C GLY A 109 -25.34 8.63 -5.37
N ILE A 110 -25.01 8.01 -4.25
CA ILE A 110 -25.94 7.20 -3.45
C ILE A 110 -25.82 7.63 -2.00
N VAL A 111 -26.93 7.86 -1.32
CA VAL A 111 -26.98 8.23 0.10
C VAL A 111 -27.98 7.35 0.86
N THR A 112 -27.74 7.13 2.14
CA THR A 112 -28.69 6.46 3.04
C THR A 112 -29.93 7.34 3.32
N SER A 113 -30.96 6.74 3.92
CA SER A 113 -32.19 7.46 4.33
C SER A 113 -31.93 8.58 5.36
N ASP A 114 -30.81 8.51 6.09
CA ASP A 114 -30.37 9.50 7.09
C ASP A 114 -29.21 10.41 6.62
N GLY A 115 -28.84 10.33 5.34
CA GLY A 115 -27.94 11.29 4.68
C GLY A 115 -26.46 10.94 4.66
N ILE A 116 -26.06 9.73 5.05
CA ILE A 116 -24.67 9.27 4.89
C ILE A 116 -24.41 8.99 3.41
N ILE A 117 -23.33 9.56 2.87
CA ILE A 117 -22.95 9.37 1.47
C ILE A 117 -22.25 8.02 1.30
N ILE A 118 -22.84 7.14 0.49
CA ILE A 118 -22.28 5.81 0.16
C ILE A 118 -21.36 5.92 -1.06
N ASP A 119 -21.83 6.60 -2.10
CA ASP A 119 -21.03 6.92 -3.29
C ASP A 119 -21.03 8.42 -3.57
N GLY A 120 -19.85 8.91 -3.95
CA GLY A 120 -19.63 10.29 -4.33
C GLY A 120 -19.11 11.20 -3.22
N ASN A 121 -18.53 10.67 -2.14
CA ASN A 121 -17.85 11.46 -1.09
C ASN A 121 -16.95 12.56 -1.66
N ARG A 122 -16.04 12.20 -2.57
CA ARG A 122 -15.12 13.14 -3.23
C ARG A 122 -15.88 14.23 -3.98
N ARG A 123 -16.94 13.87 -4.73
CA ARG A 123 -17.76 14.84 -5.48
C ARG A 123 -18.50 15.79 -4.54
N ALA A 124 -19.12 15.27 -3.48
CA ALA A 124 -19.81 16.06 -2.48
C ALA A 124 -18.85 17.03 -1.77
N MET A 125 -17.62 16.60 -1.45
CA MET A 125 -16.57 17.47 -0.91
C MET A 125 -16.21 18.60 -1.88
N LEU A 126 -15.98 18.30 -3.16
CA LEU A 126 -15.64 19.34 -4.13
C LEU A 126 -16.79 20.34 -4.36
N LEU A 127 -18.04 19.88 -4.34
CA LEU A 127 -19.21 20.76 -4.40
C LEU A 127 -19.30 21.67 -3.17
N ASN A 128 -19.11 21.12 -1.97
CA ASN A 128 -19.06 21.90 -0.72
C ASN A 128 -17.95 22.94 -0.76
N ARG A 129 -16.74 22.55 -1.18
CA ARG A 129 -15.61 23.46 -1.34
C ARG A 129 -15.90 24.57 -2.34
N LEU A 130 -16.43 24.24 -3.52
CA LEU A 130 -16.80 25.23 -4.54
C LEU A 130 -17.83 26.22 -4.00
N PHE A 131 -18.83 25.76 -3.24
CA PHE A 131 -19.87 26.63 -2.70
C PHE A 131 -19.38 27.48 -1.51
N HIS A 132 -18.71 26.90 -0.53
CA HIS A 132 -18.32 27.61 0.71
C HIS A 132 -17.04 28.44 0.56
N ASP A 133 -16.10 28.03 -0.30
CA ASP A 133 -14.85 28.77 -0.55
C ASP A 133 -14.89 29.61 -1.83
N HIS A 134 -16.06 29.84 -2.43
CA HIS A 134 -16.19 30.57 -3.71
C HIS A 134 -15.49 31.94 -3.72
N GLU A 135 -15.58 32.71 -2.63
CA GLU A 135 -14.90 34.00 -2.51
C GLU A 135 -13.37 33.85 -2.56
N LYS A 136 -12.82 32.85 -1.87
CA LYS A 136 -11.37 32.55 -1.89
C LYS A 136 -10.92 32.05 -3.26
N LEU A 137 -11.82 31.43 -4.02
CA LEU A 137 -11.59 30.91 -5.37
C LEU A 137 -11.86 31.96 -6.46
N ASN A 138 -12.24 33.20 -6.11
CA ASN A 138 -12.63 34.26 -7.03
C ASN A 138 -13.80 33.86 -7.95
N LEU A 139 -14.78 33.12 -7.41
CA LEU A 139 -16.00 32.71 -8.09
C LEU A 139 -17.19 33.50 -7.55
N SER A 140 -18.11 33.90 -8.43
CA SER A 140 -19.35 34.55 -8.04
C SER A 140 -20.38 33.54 -7.53
N TYR A 141 -21.34 34.00 -6.72
CA TYR A 141 -22.43 33.15 -6.23
C TYR A 141 -23.20 32.46 -7.37
N ALA A 142 -23.44 33.17 -8.48
CA ALA A 142 -24.16 32.64 -9.63
C ALA A 142 -23.44 31.45 -10.30
N GLU A 143 -22.10 31.43 -10.26
CA GLU A 143 -21.32 30.33 -10.83
C GLU A 143 -21.43 29.04 -10.00
N VAL A 144 -21.56 29.20 -8.67
CA VAL A 144 -21.53 28.12 -7.68
C VAL A 144 -22.88 27.78 -7.06
N GLU A 145 -23.97 28.49 -7.39
CA GLU A 145 -25.30 28.27 -6.80
C GLU A 145 -25.74 26.79 -6.89
N ARG A 146 -25.53 26.19 -8.07
CA ARG A 146 -25.81 24.76 -8.31
C ARG A 146 -24.99 23.81 -7.43
N CYS A 147 -23.81 24.25 -6.95
CA CYS A 147 -22.92 23.46 -6.10
C CYS A 147 -23.44 23.33 -4.67
N ARG A 148 -24.52 24.01 -4.28
CA ARG A 148 -25.20 23.80 -2.99
C ARG A 148 -25.89 22.43 -2.89
N TYR A 149 -26.05 21.74 -4.01
CA TYR A 149 -26.81 20.50 -4.11
C TYR A 149 -25.95 19.34 -4.61
N PHE A 150 -26.24 18.15 -4.10
CA PHE A 150 -25.72 16.89 -4.57
C PHE A 150 -26.85 16.09 -5.23
N LEU A 151 -26.57 15.55 -6.42
CA LEU A 151 -27.52 14.70 -7.13
C LEU A 151 -27.30 13.25 -6.70
N ALA A 152 -28.28 12.63 -6.03
CA ALA A 152 -28.12 11.27 -5.53
C ALA A 152 -29.43 10.48 -5.44
N ILE A 153 -29.30 9.16 -5.49
CA ILE A 153 -30.34 8.22 -5.06
C ILE A 153 -30.37 8.22 -3.53
N ILE A 154 -31.57 8.26 -2.95
CA ILE A 154 -31.78 8.11 -1.50
C ILE A 154 -32.27 6.70 -1.25
N LEU A 155 -31.47 5.89 -0.57
CA LEU A 155 -31.85 4.52 -0.22
C LEU A 155 -33.10 4.48 0.68
N PRO A 156 -33.86 3.38 0.60
CA PRO A 156 -34.90 3.09 1.60
C PRO A 156 -34.31 2.97 3.01
N ASP A 157 -35.18 3.18 3.99
CA ASP A 157 -34.89 3.11 5.42
C ASP A 157 -34.83 1.66 5.94
N ASP A 158 -34.20 0.78 5.18
CA ASP A 158 -34.00 -0.63 5.52
C ASP A 158 -32.54 -1.05 5.36
N ALA A 159 -31.64 -0.11 5.02
CA ALA A 159 -30.24 -0.40 4.78
C ALA A 159 -29.49 -0.64 6.10
N GLU A 160 -28.97 -1.85 6.28
CA GLU A 160 -28.08 -2.18 7.37
C GLU A 160 -26.63 -1.82 7.01
N GLU A 161 -25.73 -1.74 8.01
CA GLU A 161 -24.29 -1.48 7.79
C GLU A 161 -23.70 -2.45 6.75
N LYS A 162 -24.15 -3.71 6.80
CA LYS A 162 -23.72 -4.76 5.87
C LYS A 162 -24.14 -4.45 4.42
N ASP A 163 -25.37 -3.97 4.22
CA ASP A 163 -25.87 -3.59 2.90
C ASP A 163 -25.14 -2.35 2.36
N ILE A 164 -24.90 -1.37 3.23
CA ILE A 164 -24.17 -0.14 2.89
C ILE A 164 -22.76 -0.47 2.43
N GLN A 165 -22.04 -1.32 3.16
CA GLN A 165 -20.67 -1.70 2.82
C GLN A 165 -20.58 -2.57 1.55
N GLN A 166 -21.54 -3.46 1.33
CA GLN A 166 -21.65 -4.19 0.07
C GLN A 166 -21.85 -3.24 -1.11
N LEU A 167 -22.84 -2.34 -1.00
CA LEU A 167 -23.18 -1.39 -2.05
C LEU A 167 -21.99 -0.47 -2.35
N GLU A 168 -21.37 0.07 -1.31
CA GLU A 168 -20.17 0.88 -1.41
C GLU A 168 -19.06 0.17 -2.20
N THR A 169 -18.79 -1.09 -1.86
CA THR A 169 -17.72 -1.88 -2.51
C THR A 169 -18.02 -2.11 -3.99
N ILE A 170 -19.26 -2.45 -4.34
CA ILE A 170 -19.67 -2.68 -5.73
C ILE A 170 -19.45 -1.43 -6.59
N TYR A 171 -19.94 -0.27 -6.13
CA TYR A 171 -19.87 0.97 -6.90
C TYR A 171 -18.47 1.59 -6.92
N GLN A 172 -17.67 1.41 -5.86
CA GLN A 172 -16.34 2.01 -5.78
C GLN A 172 -15.24 1.16 -6.41
N MET A 173 -15.32 -0.17 -6.25
CA MET A 173 -14.25 -1.11 -6.56
C MET A 173 -14.66 -2.16 -7.60
N GLY A 174 -15.95 -2.38 -7.83
CA GLY A 174 -16.49 -3.29 -8.83
C GLY A 174 -16.64 -2.67 -10.23
N GLU A 175 -16.81 -1.36 -10.35
CA GLU A 175 -16.90 -0.66 -11.64
C GLU A 175 -15.52 -0.44 -12.31
N ASP A 176 -15.51 -0.30 -13.64
CA ASP A 176 -14.28 -0.22 -14.46
C ASP A 176 -13.43 1.05 -14.21
N ASP A 177 -14.00 2.11 -13.65
CA ASP A 177 -13.29 3.38 -13.36
C ASP A 177 -12.47 3.33 -12.05
N LYS A 178 -11.59 2.33 -11.92
CA LYS A 178 -10.79 2.04 -10.70
C LYS A 178 -9.59 2.98 -10.47
N LEU A 179 -9.39 4.00 -11.29
CA LEU A 179 -8.08 4.62 -11.55
C LEU A 179 -7.48 5.53 -10.45
N ASP A 180 -7.98 5.53 -9.22
CA ASP A 180 -7.59 6.53 -8.21
C ASP A 180 -7.34 6.06 -6.78
N TYR A 181 -7.57 4.80 -6.45
CA TYR A 181 -7.46 4.35 -5.06
C TYR A 181 -6.00 4.14 -4.66
N ASN A 182 -5.65 4.50 -3.42
CA ASN A 182 -4.41 4.06 -2.82
C ASN A 182 -4.46 2.51 -2.75
N PRO A 183 -3.43 1.78 -3.25
CA PRO A 183 -3.51 0.33 -3.29
C PRO A 183 -3.75 -0.34 -1.94
N ILE A 184 -3.38 0.32 -0.83
CA ILE A 184 -3.62 -0.17 0.54
C ILE A 184 -5.11 -0.30 0.86
N GLU A 185 -5.95 0.54 0.27
CA GLU A 185 -7.39 0.64 0.59
C GLU A 185 -8.17 -0.65 0.28
N LYS A 186 -7.81 -1.36 -0.79
CA LYS A 186 -8.48 -2.62 -1.14
C LYS A 186 -8.28 -3.70 -0.07
N TYR A 187 -7.11 -3.70 0.57
CA TYR A 187 -6.77 -4.63 1.64
C TYR A 187 -7.60 -4.32 2.88
N LEU A 188 -7.63 -3.05 3.29
CA LEU A 188 -8.44 -2.58 4.43
C LEU A 188 -9.94 -2.86 4.21
N LYS A 189 -10.43 -2.65 2.98
CA LYS A 189 -11.82 -2.95 2.63
C LYS A 189 -12.12 -4.46 2.75
N CYS A 190 -11.21 -5.34 2.32
CA CYS A 190 -11.37 -6.79 2.54
C CYS A 190 -11.46 -7.15 4.02
N LYS A 191 -10.60 -6.56 4.87
CA LYS A 191 -10.64 -6.76 6.34
C LYS A 191 -11.97 -6.31 6.94
N GLN A 192 -12.47 -5.14 6.52
CA GLN A 192 -13.75 -4.61 6.97
C GLN A 192 -14.92 -5.54 6.56
N LEU A 193 -14.96 -5.98 5.30
CA LEU A 193 -16.01 -6.88 4.82
C LEU A 193 -15.96 -8.24 5.54
N LYS A 194 -14.76 -8.77 5.79
CA LYS A 194 -14.59 -10.01 6.56
C LYS A 194 -15.12 -9.87 7.98
N ARG A 195 -14.88 -8.72 8.63
CA ARG A 195 -15.43 -8.40 9.97
C ARG A 195 -16.96 -8.38 9.99
N LEU A 196 -17.60 -7.95 8.90
CA LEU A 196 -19.06 -7.94 8.74
C LEU A 196 -19.66 -9.32 8.37
N GLY A 197 -18.82 -10.37 8.38
CA GLY A 197 -19.25 -11.74 8.15
C GLY A 197 -19.55 -12.03 6.68
N PHE A 198 -18.88 -11.35 5.74
CA PHE A 198 -18.84 -11.80 4.35
C PHE A 198 -17.73 -12.84 4.16
N ASP A 199 -17.97 -13.86 3.34
CA ASP A 199 -16.94 -14.80 2.93
C ASP A 199 -16.12 -14.27 1.73
N GLU A 200 -15.01 -14.94 1.43
CA GLU A 200 -14.09 -14.57 0.35
C GLU A 200 -14.76 -14.61 -1.03
N SER A 201 -15.78 -15.45 -1.23
CA SER A 201 -16.49 -15.57 -2.51
C SER A 201 -17.42 -14.39 -2.72
N GLN A 202 -18.14 -13.98 -1.67
CA GLN A 202 -18.99 -12.79 -1.68
C GLN A 202 -18.16 -11.52 -1.92
N ILE A 203 -17.05 -11.37 -1.19
CA ILE A 203 -16.15 -10.21 -1.35
C ILE A 203 -15.59 -10.18 -2.79
N ALA A 204 -15.19 -11.34 -3.33
CA ALA A 204 -14.71 -11.45 -4.70
C ALA A 204 -15.77 -11.01 -5.72
N GLU A 205 -17.04 -11.43 -5.54
CA GLU A 205 -18.15 -10.97 -6.38
C GLU A 205 -18.29 -9.44 -6.33
N PHE A 206 -18.24 -8.84 -5.14
CA PHE A 206 -18.45 -7.38 -4.98
C PHE A 206 -17.34 -6.56 -5.64
N MET A 207 -16.11 -7.06 -5.62
CA MET A 207 -14.94 -6.38 -6.18
C MET A 207 -14.66 -6.75 -7.65
N SER A 208 -15.45 -7.68 -8.22
CA SER A 208 -15.21 -8.29 -9.53
C SER A 208 -13.83 -8.94 -9.63
N GLU A 209 -13.48 -9.74 -8.62
CA GLU A 209 -12.20 -10.43 -8.45
C GLU A 209 -12.42 -11.94 -8.24
N GLN A 210 -11.32 -12.70 -8.06
CA GLN A 210 -11.38 -14.13 -7.75
C GLN A 210 -11.27 -14.39 -6.23
N PRO A 211 -11.94 -15.42 -5.66
CA PRO A 211 -11.85 -15.72 -4.22
C PRO A 211 -10.41 -15.95 -3.73
N GLY A 212 -9.59 -16.60 -4.56
CA GLY A 212 -8.15 -16.78 -4.27
C GLY A 212 -7.38 -15.46 -4.17
N LYS A 213 -7.82 -14.42 -4.92
CA LYS A 213 -7.23 -13.08 -4.88
C LYS A 213 -7.58 -12.34 -3.60
N ILE A 214 -8.82 -12.50 -3.10
CA ILE A 214 -9.24 -11.93 -1.82
C ILE A 214 -8.46 -12.56 -0.66
N LYS A 215 -8.29 -13.88 -0.67
CA LYS A 215 -7.44 -14.57 0.30
C LYS A 215 -6.00 -14.04 0.26
N GLU A 216 -5.44 -13.86 -0.94
CA GLU A 216 -4.13 -13.25 -1.11
C GLU A 216 -4.04 -11.85 -0.51
N TRP A 217 -5.05 -11.01 -0.71
CA TRP A 217 -5.07 -9.68 -0.13
C TRP A 217 -5.12 -9.71 1.40
N LEU A 218 -5.94 -10.58 2.00
CA LEU A 218 -5.99 -10.71 3.46
C LEU A 218 -4.63 -11.16 4.04
N GLU A 219 -3.93 -12.08 3.38
CA GLU A 219 -2.58 -12.52 3.78
C GLU A 219 -1.54 -11.39 3.66
N ILE A 220 -1.60 -10.60 2.58
CA ILE A 220 -0.71 -9.43 2.40
C ILE A 220 -0.98 -8.38 3.48
N LEU A 221 -2.25 -8.14 3.83
CA LEU A 221 -2.58 -7.19 4.88
C LEU A 221 -2.04 -7.65 6.23
N ALA A 222 -2.17 -8.93 6.57
CA ALA A 222 -1.60 -9.47 7.80
C ALA A 222 -0.08 -9.20 7.86
N LEU A 223 0.63 -9.44 6.75
CA LEU A 223 2.06 -9.15 6.63
C LEU A 223 2.39 -7.65 6.76
N MET A 224 1.55 -6.78 6.21
CA MET A 224 1.68 -5.33 6.38
C MET A 224 1.46 -4.90 7.84
N GLU A 225 0.52 -5.52 8.55
CA GLU A 225 0.26 -5.25 9.97
C GLU A 225 1.39 -5.77 10.86
N GLU A 226 1.98 -6.92 10.53
CA GLU A 226 3.21 -7.40 11.18
C GLU A 226 4.38 -6.44 10.97
N TYR A 227 4.55 -5.88 9.77
CA TYR A 227 5.54 -4.84 9.50
C TYR A 227 5.30 -3.58 10.34
N LEU A 228 4.03 -3.14 10.44
CA LEU A 228 3.71 -1.99 11.28
C LEU A 228 4.02 -2.29 12.73
N GLN A 229 3.71 -3.50 13.22
CA GLN A 229 4.02 -3.90 14.59
C GLN A 229 5.52 -3.96 14.85
N GLU A 230 6.33 -4.47 13.91
CA GLU A 230 7.79 -4.60 14.04
C GLU A 230 8.47 -3.27 14.36
N TYR A 231 7.97 -2.17 13.79
CA TYR A 231 8.55 -0.83 13.98
C TYR A 231 7.74 0.06 14.93
N ASP A 232 6.80 -0.51 15.69
CA ASP A 232 5.88 0.20 16.62
C ASP A 232 4.93 1.20 15.94
N TYR A 233 4.49 0.91 14.72
CA TYR A 233 3.58 1.71 13.89
C TYR A 233 2.14 1.18 13.88
N ASP A 234 1.74 0.40 14.89
CA ASP A 234 0.43 -0.27 14.95
C ASP A 234 -0.73 0.69 14.64
N GLY A 235 -1.54 0.34 13.63
CA GLY A 235 -2.69 1.13 13.17
C GLY A 235 -2.36 2.36 12.33
N ILE A 236 -1.09 2.69 12.09
CA ILE A 236 -0.66 3.85 11.28
C ILE A 236 -0.41 3.42 9.82
N TYR A 237 -1.49 3.08 9.11
CA TYR A 237 -1.45 2.60 7.73
C TYR A 237 -0.87 3.58 6.71
N THR A 238 -0.80 4.88 7.02
CA THR A 238 -0.10 5.88 6.19
C THR A 238 1.40 5.57 6.04
N ARG A 239 1.97 4.66 6.84
CA ARG A 239 3.35 4.16 6.68
C ARG A 239 3.53 3.11 5.60
N LEU A 240 2.43 2.58 5.05
CA LEU A 240 2.44 1.60 3.96
C LEU A 240 2.35 2.23 2.56
N GLU A 241 2.33 3.56 2.46
CA GLU A 241 2.27 4.24 1.16
C GLU A 241 3.42 3.82 0.24
N LYS A 242 3.09 3.46 -1.01
CA LYS A 242 4.06 3.08 -2.06
C LYS A 242 4.91 1.83 -1.76
N THR A 243 4.56 1.01 -0.77
CA THR A 243 5.29 -0.24 -0.45
C THR A 243 4.57 -1.52 -0.84
N GLU A 244 3.41 -1.44 -1.50
CA GLU A 244 2.60 -2.61 -1.87
C GLU A 244 3.40 -3.69 -2.64
N GLY A 245 4.15 -3.30 -3.67
CA GLY A 245 4.88 -4.24 -4.53
C GLY A 245 5.81 -5.19 -3.75
N PRO A 246 6.74 -4.65 -2.95
CA PRO A 246 7.57 -5.46 -2.05
C PRO A 246 6.80 -6.40 -1.10
N PHE A 247 5.64 -5.98 -0.55
CA PHE A 247 4.82 -6.86 0.29
C PHE A 247 4.19 -8.01 -0.50
N VAL A 248 3.74 -7.76 -1.74
CA VAL A 248 3.24 -8.80 -2.65
C VAL A 248 4.34 -9.83 -2.94
N ASP A 249 5.55 -9.34 -3.25
CA ASP A 249 6.74 -10.17 -3.50
C ASP A 249 7.10 -10.98 -2.24
N LEU A 250 7.22 -10.33 -1.07
CA LEU A 250 7.57 -10.99 0.20
C LEU A 250 6.57 -12.07 0.60
N ARG A 251 5.26 -11.79 0.55
CA ARG A 251 4.23 -12.79 0.86
C ARG A 251 4.39 -14.01 -0.05
N SER A 252 4.64 -13.81 -1.34
CA SER A 252 4.85 -14.91 -2.30
C SER A 252 6.05 -15.79 -1.92
N TYR A 253 7.13 -15.17 -1.43
CA TYR A 253 8.34 -15.86 -0.97
C TYR A 253 8.03 -16.70 0.26
N LEU A 254 7.49 -16.08 1.32
CA LEU A 254 7.17 -16.74 2.59
C LEU A 254 6.24 -17.94 2.36
N ALA A 255 5.14 -17.75 1.62
CA ALA A 255 4.21 -18.83 1.30
C ALA A 255 4.85 -20.00 0.54
N SER A 256 5.90 -19.74 -0.26
CA SER A 256 6.61 -20.77 -1.02
C SER A 256 7.59 -21.55 -0.13
N TYR A 257 8.30 -20.87 0.76
CA TYR A 257 9.24 -21.48 1.71
C TYR A 257 8.53 -22.27 2.81
N GLU A 258 7.44 -21.74 3.39
CA GLU A 258 6.62 -22.44 4.38
C GLU A 258 6.06 -23.75 3.84
N LYS A 259 5.55 -23.74 2.60
CA LYS A 259 5.00 -24.94 1.95
C LYS A 259 6.09 -25.93 1.50
N ARG A 260 7.36 -25.53 1.48
CA ARG A 260 8.49 -26.30 0.93
C ARG A 260 8.17 -26.88 -0.46
N GLY A 261 7.53 -26.06 -1.28
CA GLY A 261 6.93 -26.47 -2.56
C GLY A 261 7.93 -26.69 -3.69
N ALA A 262 7.43 -26.97 -4.90
CA ALA A 262 8.26 -27.23 -6.08
C ALA A 262 9.24 -26.08 -6.42
N ASN A 263 8.83 -24.84 -6.17
CA ASN A 263 9.59 -23.63 -6.50
C ASN A 263 10.84 -23.42 -5.64
N VAL A 264 10.96 -24.12 -4.51
CA VAL A 264 12.09 -24.01 -3.58
C VAL A 264 12.90 -25.30 -3.46
N ARG A 265 12.65 -26.30 -4.33
CA ARG A 265 13.34 -27.60 -4.30
C ARG A 265 14.84 -27.53 -4.54
N ASN A 266 15.32 -26.44 -5.15
CA ASN A 266 16.72 -26.25 -5.50
C ASN A 266 17.51 -25.49 -4.43
N THR A 267 16.91 -25.23 -3.26
CA THR A 267 17.65 -24.69 -2.11
C THR A 267 18.72 -25.70 -1.68
N ASP A 268 19.96 -25.26 -1.46
CA ASP A 268 21.08 -26.15 -1.16
C ASP A 268 21.16 -26.58 0.32
N TRP A 269 20.17 -26.18 1.12
CA TRP A 269 20.18 -26.33 2.57
C TRP A 269 18.79 -26.54 3.18
N GLN A 270 18.77 -26.96 4.44
CA GLN A 270 17.56 -27.19 5.22
C GLN A 270 17.31 -26.00 6.16
N TYR A 271 16.57 -25.01 5.67
CA TYR A 271 16.11 -23.88 6.48
C TYR A 271 14.97 -24.28 7.44
N ASN A 272 14.85 -23.53 8.53
CA ASN A 272 13.82 -23.66 9.55
C ASN A 272 12.99 -22.36 9.65
N ASP A 273 12.03 -22.33 10.57
CA ASP A 273 11.11 -21.21 10.73
C ASP A 273 11.81 -19.92 11.22
N SER A 274 12.93 -20.04 11.93
CA SER A 274 13.78 -18.91 12.30
C SER A 274 14.44 -18.29 11.07
N ASP A 275 14.95 -19.11 10.13
CA ASP A 275 15.55 -18.59 8.89
C ASP A 275 14.52 -17.85 8.03
N ILE A 276 13.28 -18.34 7.98
CA ILE A 276 12.16 -17.68 7.29
C ILE A 276 11.80 -16.36 8.00
N SER A 277 11.86 -16.34 9.33
CA SER A 277 11.65 -15.13 10.12
C SER A 277 12.74 -14.10 9.86
N ASP A 278 14.01 -14.51 9.78
CA ASP A 278 15.12 -13.63 9.41
C ASP A 278 14.94 -13.08 8.00
N LEU A 279 14.51 -13.90 7.03
CA LEU A 279 14.16 -13.44 5.68
C LEU A 279 13.07 -12.36 5.69
N LYS A 280 12.04 -12.55 6.51
CA LYS A 280 10.95 -11.58 6.66
C LYS A 280 11.47 -10.25 7.21
N LEU A 281 12.23 -10.29 8.31
CA LEU A 281 12.77 -9.09 8.96
C LEU A 281 13.74 -8.34 8.04
N VAL A 282 14.62 -9.05 7.34
CA VAL A 282 15.50 -8.43 6.36
C VAL A 282 14.67 -7.73 5.28
N CYS A 283 13.66 -8.40 4.71
CA CYS A 283 12.80 -7.75 3.71
C CYS A 283 12.03 -6.55 4.28
N PHE A 284 11.61 -6.58 5.55
CA PHE A 284 11.01 -5.42 6.22
C PHE A 284 11.96 -4.22 6.25
N ASP A 285 13.26 -4.43 6.53
CA ASP A 285 14.24 -3.34 6.51
C ASP A 285 14.41 -2.72 5.11
N TYR A 286 14.40 -3.53 4.05
CA TYR A 286 14.43 -3.01 2.68
C TYR A 286 13.14 -2.27 2.30
N ILE A 287 11.98 -2.72 2.82
CA ILE A 287 10.69 -2.04 2.66
C ILE A 287 10.70 -0.68 3.38
N ARG A 288 11.15 -0.65 4.64
CA ARG A 288 11.34 0.56 5.44
C ARG A 288 12.30 1.53 4.74
N GLY A 289 13.39 0.97 4.19
CA GLY A 289 14.40 1.65 3.39
C GLY A 289 13.91 2.24 2.06
N ARG A 290 12.64 2.01 1.69
CA ARG A 290 12.05 2.39 0.40
C ARG A 290 12.93 1.95 -0.77
N TYR A 291 13.49 0.73 -0.68
CA TYR A 291 14.37 0.23 -1.72
C TYR A 291 13.60 0.06 -3.03
N GLU A 292 14.01 0.81 -4.05
CA GLU A 292 13.47 0.72 -5.40
C GLU A 292 14.46 -0.05 -6.29
N GLY A 293 14.05 -1.21 -6.79
CA GLY A 293 14.88 -2.02 -7.67
C GLY A 293 14.34 -3.42 -7.88
N LYS A 294 14.67 -4.03 -9.02
CA LYS A 294 14.32 -5.43 -9.29
C LYS A 294 15.11 -6.39 -8.40
N GLU A 295 16.25 -5.93 -7.89
CA GLU A 295 17.17 -6.66 -7.01
C GLU A 295 16.55 -7.02 -5.66
N PHE A 296 15.46 -6.36 -5.22
CA PHE A 296 14.72 -6.79 -4.02
C PHE A 296 14.32 -8.27 -4.12
N ARG A 297 14.00 -8.73 -5.34
CA ARG A 297 13.64 -10.13 -5.60
C ARG A 297 14.82 -11.09 -5.47
N ASP A 298 16.05 -10.62 -5.57
CA ASP A 298 17.23 -11.46 -5.36
C ASP A 298 17.38 -11.87 -3.89
N ILE A 299 16.71 -11.20 -2.93
CA ILE A 299 16.78 -11.58 -1.51
C ILE A 299 16.11 -12.95 -1.30
N GLY A 300 14.83 -13.05 -1.63
CA GLY A 300 13.98 -14.21 -1.29
C GLY A 300 13.25 -14.84 -2.47
N GLY A 301 13.45 -14.36 -3.70
CA GLY A 301 12.80 -14.87 -4.91
C GLY A 301 12.88 -16.39 -5.05
N THR A 302 11.81 -16.99 -5.55
CA THR A 302 11.70 -18.44 -5.74
C THR A 302 11.68 -18.80 -7.23
N GLY A 303 11.96 -20.07 -7.55
CA GLY A 303 12.02 -20.55 -8.93
C GLY A 303 13.40 -21.06 -9.33
N LYS A 304 13.61 -21.22 -10.65
CA LYS A 304 14.77 -21.93 -11.20
C LYS A 304 16.09 -21.23 -10.93
N ASP A 305 16.10 -19.90 -11.02
CA ASP A 305 17.33 -19.10 -10.90
C ASP A 305 17.72 -18.84 -9.43
N GLY A 306 16.85 -19.21 -8.48
CA GLY A 306 17.07 -19.03 -7.04
C GLY A 306 17.25 -17.58 -6.60
N SER A 307 17.53 -17.41 -5.31
CA SER A 307 17.80 -16.14 -4.64
C SER A 307 18.99 -16.26 -3.69
N ILE A 308 19.36 -15.17 -3.02
CA ILE A 308 20.37 -15.17 -1.96
C ILE A 308 19.99 -16.20 -0.89
N PHE A 309 18.70 -16.27 -0.52
CA PHE A 309 18.19 -17.25 0.44
C PHE A 309 18.33 -18.73 -0.01
N PHE A 310 18.46 -19.01 -1.32
CA PHE A 310 18.60 -20.39 -1.80
C PHE A 310 19.91 -21.07 -1.42
N PHE A 311 20.95 -20.27 -1.17
CA PHE A 311 22.30 -20.76 -0.96
C PHE A 311 22.74 -20.43 0.47
N GLU A 312 22.92 -21.44 1.33
CA GLU A 312 23.19 -21.26 2.76
C GLU A 312 24.37 -20.32 3.02
N SER A 313 25.47 -20.57 2.33
CA SER A 313 26.69 -19.75 2.44
C SER A 313 26.46 -18.30 2.02
N LEU A 314 25.59 -18.07 1.03
CA LEU A 314 25.29 -16.73 0.54
C LEU A 314 24.35 -16.02 1.50
N TRP A 315 23.28 -16.69 1.93
CA TRP A 315 22.32 -16.20 2.91
C TRP A 315 22.97 -15.85 4.24
N LYS A 316 23.73 -16.76 4.86
CA LYS A 316 24.35 -16.53 6.17
C LYS A 316 25.31 -15.34 6.14
N ASN A 317 26.07 -15.18 5.06
CA ASN A 317 26.97 -14.05 4.90
C ASN A 317 26.23 -12.73 4.63
N PHE A 318 25.15 -12.78 3.85
CA PHE A 318 24.29 -11.62 3.59
C PHE A 318 23.57 -11.16 4.86
N LEU A 319 22.98 -12.10 5.61
CA LEU A 319 22.30 -11.86 6.88
C LEU A 319 23.26 -11.30 7.92
N LYS A 320 24.46 -11.89 8.06
CA LYS A 320 25.49 -11.37 8.97
C LYS A 320 25.86 -9.92 8.62
N GLN A 321 26.16 -9.62 7.36
CA GLN A 321 26.47 -8.26 6.93
C GLN A 321 25.27 -7.30 7.10
N HIS A 322 24.05 -7.79 6.94
CA HIS A 322 22.85 -7.02 7.19
C HIS A 322 22.74 -6.65 8.68
N GLN A 323 22.81 -7.64 9.57
CA GLN A 323 22.70 -7.44 11.02
C GLN A 323 23.82 -6.57 11.59
N GLU A 324 25.05 -6.69 11.09
CA GLU A 324 26.19 -5.89 11.57
C GLU A 324 26.13 -4.42 11.12
N ASN A 325 25.46 -4.10 10.02
CA ASN A 325 25.51 -2.76 9.39
C ASN A 325 24.17 -2.03 9.35
N THR A 326 23.05 -2.71 9.59
CA THR A 326 21.74 -2.06 9.65
C THR A 326 21.63 -1.27 10.96
N PRO A 327 21.33 0.04 10.90
CA PRO A 327 21.23 0.86 12.11
C PRO A 327 20.01 0.47 12.93
N VAL A 328 20.17 0.52 14.24
CA VAL A 328 19.05 0.46 15.19
C VAL A 328 18.41 1.83 15.33
N ASP A 329 17.16 1.86 15.79
CA ASP A 329 16.48 3.12 16.10
C ASP A 329 17.11 3.78 17.34
N ASP A 330 17.39 5.09 17.23
CA ASP A 330 17.97 5.88 18.34
C ASP A 330 16.97 6.03 19.52
N GLU A 331 15.67 5.97 19.21
CA GLU A 331 14.58 6.11 20.17
C GLU A 331 13.36 5.27 19.79
N THR A 332 12.56 4.95 20.81
CA THR A 332 11.27 4.28 20.67
C THR A 332 10.18 5.25 20.19
N VAL A 333 9.08 4.71 19.65
CA VAL A 333 7.92 5.53 19.24
C VAL A 333 7.27 6.23 20.44
N GLU A 334 7.28 5.60 21.60
CA GLU A 334 6.77 6.17 22.84
C GLU A 334 7.59 7.39 23.29
N GLU A 335 8.92 7.30 23.27
CA GLU A 335 9.81 8.44 23.57
C GLU A 335 9.64 9.59 22.57
N LEU A 336 9.51 9.26 21.28
CA LEU A 336 9.25 10.25 20.22
C LEU A 336 7.92 10.98 20.47
N ARG A 337 6.88 10.25 20.89
CA ARG A 337 5.57 10.82 21.19
C ARG A 337 5.60 11.71 22.43
N GLN A 338 6.31 11.30 23.48
CA GLN A 338 6.46 12.10 24.70
C GLN A 338 7.17 13.43 24.45
N ARG A 339 8.15 13.44 23.53
CA ARG A 339 8.87 14.67 23.14
C ARG A 339 8.03 15.60 22.26
N HIS A 340 7.16 15.03 21.44
CA HIS A 340 6.32 15.76 20.48
C HIS A 340 4.83 15.43 20.65
N PRO A 341 4.21 15.79 21.80
CA PRO A 341 2.85 15.37 22.14
C PRO A 341 1.76 15.95 21.24
N ASP A 342 2.02 17.12 20.63
CA ASP A 342 1.06 17.86 19.81
C ASP A 342 1.27 17.66 18.30
N GLU A 343 2.35 16.99 17.87
CA GLU A 343 2.60 16.71 16.45
C GLU A 343 1.82 15.46 16.00
N ASP A 344 1.40 15.41 14.73
CA ASP A 344 0.78 14.22 14.15
C ASP A 344 1.79 13.06 14.11
N LEU A 345 1.42 11.90 14.65
CA LEU A 345 2.30 10.73 14.73
C LEU A 345 2.70 10.23 13.35
N SER A 346 1.83 10.31 12.33
CA SER A 346 2.22 9.89 10.97
C SER A 346 3.37 10.76 10.44
N ILE A 347 3.37 12.06 10.75
CA ILE A 347 4.47 12.98 10.40
C ILE A 347 5.74 12.62 11.17
N LEU A 348 5.62 12.38 12.49
CA LEU A 348 6.75 11.98 13.34
C LEU A 348 7.40 10.67 12.87
N LEU A 349 6.60 9.65 12.62
CA LEU A 349 7.07 8.34 12.15
C LEU A 349 7.68 8.43 10.75
N LYS A 350 7.14 9.29 9.87
CA LYS A 350 7.75 9.59 8.58
C LYS A 350 9.12 10.25 8.72
N ARG A 351 9.29 11.17 9.68
CA ARG A 351 10.59 11.77 9.99
C ARG A 351 11.58 10.73 10.52
N ARG A 352 11.14 9.89 11.48
CA ARG A 352 11.92 8.77 12.01
C ARG A 352 12.42 7.83 10.92
N ASP A 353 11.54 7.40 10.02
CA ASP A 353 11.93 6.54 8.88
C ASP A 353 12.91 7.25 7.94
N ASN A 354 12.72 8.54 7.64
CA ASN A 354 13.66 9.27 6.78
C ASN A 354 15.05 9.36 7.40
N GLU A 355 15.14 9.63 8.71
CA GLU A 355 16.42 9.65 9.42
C GLU A 355 17.10 8.28 9.43
N TRP A 356 16.32 7.22 9.62
CA TRP A 356 16.81 5.84 9.52
C TRP A 356 17.28 5.51 8.10
N ILE A 357 16.55 5.93 7.05
CA ILE A 357 16.90 5.72 5.64
C ILE A 357 18.25 6.38 5.31
N GLU A 358 18.49 7.61 5.77
CA GLU A 358 19.76 8.30 5.50
C GLU A 358 20.97 7.55 6.10
N LYS A 359 20.77 6.88 7.23
CA LYS A 359 21.79 6.03 7.86
C LYS A 359 21.92 4.65 7.19
N SER A 360 20.83 4.04 6.75
CA SER A 360 20.80 2.63 6.30
C SER A 360 21.01 2.45 4.80
N LYS A 361 20.59 3.40 3.95
CA LYS A 361 20.48 3.24 2.49
C LYS A 361 21.77 2.80 1.81
N GLY A 362 22.92 3.35 2.24
CA GLY A 362 24.23 2.97 1.71
C GLY A 362 24.56 1.51 2.00
N HIS A 363 24.34 1.08 3.25
CA HIS A 363 24.59 -0.29 3.70
C HIS A 363 23.65 -1.29 3.02
N LEU A 364 22.34 -1.04 3.01
CA LEU A 364 21.35 -1.90 2.36
C LEU A 364 21.66 -2.08 0.87
N LYS A 365 21.86 -0.98 0.15
CA LYS A 365 22.16 -1.03 -1.30
C LYS A 365 23.50 -1.70 -1.59
N GLY A 366 24.52 -1.43 -0.78
CA GLY A 366 25.84 -2.04 -0.92
C GLY A 366 25.81 -3.54 -0.68
N ASN A 367 25.12 -3.97 0.39
CA ASN A 367 24.96 -5.38 0.74
C ASN A 367 24.21 -6.12 -0.37
N LEU A 368 23.01 -5.66 -0.76
CA LEU A 368 22.22 -6.31 -1.81
C LEU A 368 22.97 -6.38 -3.14
N LYS A 369 23.59 -5.29 -3.59
CA LYS A 369 24.36 -5.29 -4.85
C LYS A 369 25.52 -6.29 -4.83
N ARG A 370 26.25 -6.38 -3.70
CA ARG A 370 27.37 -7.32 -3.53
C ARG A 370 26.89 -8.77 -3.65
N PHE A 371 25.78 -9.10 -2.99
CA PHE A 371 25.27 -10.47 -2.93
C PHE A 371 24.46 -10.86 -4.16
N SER A 372 23.78 -9.92 -4.83
CA SER A 372 23.19 -10.15 -6.16
C SER A 372 24.26 -10.52 -7.19
N ARG A 373 25.43 -9.87 -7.16
CA ARG A 373 26.55 -10.26 -8.04
C ARG A 373 27.06 -11.67 -7.75
N GLN A 374 27.21 -12.04 -6.47
CA GLN A 374 27.60 -13.40 -6.09
C GLN A 374 26.52 -14.44 -6.44
N LEU A 375 25.25 -14.06 -6.43
CA LEU A 375 24.13 -14.89 -6.88
C LEU A 375 24.21 -15.14 -8.39
N GLU A 376 24.52 -14.13 -9.20
CA GLU A 376 24.77 -14.31 -10.65
C GLU A 376 25.89 -15.33 -10.89
N ASP A 377 26.96 -15.28 -10.10
CA ASP A 377 28.08 -16.22 -10.20
C ASP A 377 27.64 -17.67 -9.93
N LYS A 378 26.74 -17.86 -8.95
CA LYS A 378 26.12 -19.16 -8.67
C LYS A 378 25.22 -19.62 -9.82
N ARG A 379 24.44 -18.72 -10.42
CA ARG A 379 23.56 -19.01 -11.57
C ARG A 379 24.35 -19.44 -12.81
N ASP A 380 25.53 -18.86 -13.02
CA ASP A 380 26.42 -19.16 -14.14
C ASP A 380 27.39 -20.32 -13.90
N ALA A 381 27.25 -21.08 -12.81
CA ALA A 381 28.13 -22.20 -12.48
C ALA A 381 28.21 -23.28 -13.58
N ASN A 382 27.17 -23.41 -14.42
CA ASN A 382 27.15 -24.33 -15.56
C ASN A 382 27.78 -23.76 -16.85
N LYS A 383 28.29 -22.52 -16.82
CA LYS A 383 29.01 -21.85 -17.91
C LYS A 383 30.47 -21.62 -17.51
N PRO A 384 31.28 -22.68 -17.35
CA PRO A 384 32.64 -22.55 -16.82
C PRO A 384 33.52 -21.62 -17.66
N ALA A 385 33.36 -21.61 -18.99
CA ALA A 385 34.10 -20.71 -19.86
C ALA A 385 33.81 -19.22 -19.56
N TYR A 386 32.54 -18.86 -19.34
CA TYR A 386 32.13 -17.49 -19.03
C TYR A 386 32.68 -17.03 -17.67
N LEU A 387 32.57 -17.89 -16.64
CA LEU A 387 33.13 -17.59 -15.31
C LEU A 387 34.65 -17.41 -15.34
N ILE A 388 35.36 -18.30 -16.05
CA ILE A 388 36.81 -18.22 -16.22
C ILE A 388 37.20 -16.96 -17.02
N GLU A 389 36.49 -16.64 -18.11
CA GLU A 389 36.75 -15.43 -18.90
C GLU A 389 36.60 -14.16 -18.07
N ARG A 390 35.54 -14.06 -17.27
CA ARG A 390 35.31 -12.92 -16.40
C ARG A 390 36.37 -12.81 -15.30
N ALA A 391 36.80 -13.94 -14.72
CA ALA A 391 37.90 -13.97 -13.76
C ALA A 391 39.22 -13.52 -14.42
N LEU A 392 39.54 -14.01 -15.62
CA LEU A 392 40.72 -13.60 -16.38
C LEU A 392 40.72 -12.09 -16.67
N ASN A 393 39.58 -11.55 -17.11
CA ASN A 393 39.44 -10.12 -17.39
C ASN A 393 39.63 -9.29 -16.12
N ALA A 394 39.06 -9.72 -14.99
CA ALA A 394 39.26 -9.04 -13.71
C ALA A 394 40.72 -9.08 -13.26
N LEU A 395 41.38 -10.25 -13.33
CA LEU A 395 42.79 -10.41 -12.94
C LEU A 395 43.73 -9.58 -13.81
N ARG A 396 43.45 -9.46 -15.12
CA ARG A 396 44.24 -8.63 -16.05
C ARG A 396 44.15 -7.13 -15.76
N LEU A 397 43.10 -6.68 -15.08
CA LEU A 397 42.87 -5.27 -14.74
C LEU A 397 43.44 -4.89 -13.36
N VAL A 398 43.95 -5.85 -12.59
CA VAL A 398 44.54 -5.57 -11.28
C VAL A 398 45.84 -4.78 -11.48
N ASP A 399 45.90 -3.59 -10.89
CA ASP A 399 47.09 -2.74 -10.88
C ASP A 399 48.06 -3.21 -9.80
N CYS A 400 49.08 -3.97 -10.21
CA CYS A 400 50.07 -4.56 -9.30
C CYS A 400 51.12 -3.57 -8.79
N GLU A 401 51.16 -2.33 -9.31
CA GLU A 401 52.15 -1.32 -8.95
C GLU A 401 51.71 -0.48 -7.74
N GLN A 402 50.47 -0.64 -7.27
CA GLN A 402 49.93 0.09 -6.13
C GLN A 402 50.44 -0.50 -4.80
N ASP A 403 50.68 0.39 -3.83
CA ASP A 403 51.03 -0.03 -2.46
C ASP A 403 49.96 -0.94 -1.84
N SER A 404 48.69 -0.74 -2.17
CA SER A 404 47.58 -1.59 -1.70
C SER A 404 47.66 -3.03 -2.21
N PHE A 405 48.33 -3.29 -3.34
CA PHE A 405 48.55 -4.65 -3.83
C PHE A 405 49.71 -5.34 -3.12
N THR A 406 50.79 -4.60 -2.81
CA THR A 406 52.03 -5.17 -2.26
C THR A 406 52.05 -5.22 -0.74
N GLN A 407 51.30 -4.36 -0.05
CA GLN A 407 51.33 -4.22 1.41
C GLN A 407 50.12 -4.81 2.13
N ASP A 408 49.02 -5.11 1.44
CA ASP A 408 47.83 -5.71 2.05
C ASP A 408 47.96 -7.25 2.11
N PRO A 409 48.10 -7.86 3.31
CA PRO A 409 48.22 -9.31 3.46
C PRO A 409 47.00 -10.07 2.92
N HIS A 410 45.82 -9.41 2.88
CA HIS A 410 44.62 -10.02 2.35
C HIS A 410 44.71 -10.22 0.83
N VAL A 411 45.37 -9.30 0.11
CA VAL A 411 45.62 -9.44 -1.34
C VAL A 411 46.55 -10.61 -1.62
N GLU A 412 47.62 -10.78 -0.84
CA GLU A 412 48.54 -11.91 -0.98
C GLU A 412 47.81 -13.25 -0.77
N GLU A 413 46.97 -13.35 0.26
CA GLU A 413 46.17 -14.55 0.55
C GLU A 413 45.21 -14.88 -0.61
N MET A 414 44.52 -13.88 -1.15
CA MET A 414 43.63 -14.06 -2.30
C MET A 414 44.38 -14.57 -3.54
N VAL A 415 45.55 -14.03 -3.86
CA VAL A 415 46.36 -14.47 -5.01
C VAL A 415 46.81 -15.92 -4.84
N ARG A 416 47.21 -16.31 -3.62
CA ARG A 416 47.60 -17.71 -3.32
C ARG A 416 46.43 -18.67 -3.49
N GLU A 417 45.24 -18.32 -3.00
CA GLU A 417 44.06 -19.18 -3.14
C GLU A 417 43.61 -19.28 -4.61
N ILE A 418 43.68 -18.19 -5.37
CA ILE A 418 43.44 -18.21 -6.84
C ILE A 418 44.40 -19.18 -7.52
N ASN A 419 45.69 -19.14 -7.20
CA ASN A 419 46.69 -20.04 -7.78
C ASN A 419 46.39 -21.52 -7.46
N LYS A 420 46.01 -21.81 -6.22
CA LYS A 420 45.62 -23.16 -5.78
C LYS A 420 44.39 -23.67 -6.55
N ILE A 421 43.34 -22.86 -6.67
CA ILE A 421 42.10 -23.21 -7.39
C ILE A 421 42.39 -23.46 -8.88
N THR A 422 43.11 -22.54 -9.53
CA THR A 422 43.45 -22.65 -10.95
C THR A 422 44.36 -23.84 -11.25
N TRP A 423 45.24 -24.21 -10.32
CA TRP A 423 46.06 -25.42 -10.43
C TRP A 423 45.23 -26.71 -10.37
N GLU A 424 44.24 -26.80 -9.47
CA GLU A 424 43.33 -27.95 -9.45
C GLU A 424 42.49 -28.05 -10.74
N MET A 425 42.01 -26.91 -11.26
CA MET A 425 41.34 -26.88 -12.57
C MET A 425 42.26 -27.38 -13.69
N LYS A 426 43.53 -26.95 -13.69
CA LYS A 426 44.53 -27.40 -14.66
C LYS A 426 44.72 -28.92 -14.63
N LYS A 427 44.85 -29.53 -13.44
CA LYS A 427 44.95 -30.99 -13.30
C LYS A 427 43.75 -31.73 -13.91
N ILE A 428 42.54 -31.20 -13.75
CA ILE A 428 41.33 -31.80 -14.31
C ILE A 428 41.40 -31.78 -15.85
N LEU A 429 41.92 -30.70 -16.43
CA LEU A 429 42.09 -30.56 -17.88
C LEU A 429 43.22 -31.44 -18.43
N GLU A 430 44.32 -31.60 -17.69
CA GLU A 430 45.46 -32.46 -18.09
C GLU A 430 45.18 -33.96 -17.97
N LYS A 431 44.13 -34.34 -17.22
CA LYS A 431 43.65 -35.72 -17.11
C LYS A 431 42.66 -36.12 -18.23
N ARG A 432 42.32 -35.21 -19.14
CA ARG A 432 41.58 -35.52 -20.38
C ARG A 432 42.55 -36.04 -21.44
#